data_AF-A0A8T3YHG3-F1
#
_entry.id   AF-A0A8T3YHG3-F1
#
_cell.length_a   1.000
_cell.length_b   1.000
_cell.length_c   1.000
_cell.angle_alpha   90.00
_cell.angle_beta   90.00
_cell.angle_gamma   90.00
#
_symmetry.space_group_name_H-M   'P 1'
#
loop_
_entity.id
_entity.type
_entity.pdbx_description
1 polymer ?
#
loop_
_entity_poly.entity_id
_entity_poly.type
_entity_poly.pdbx_seq_one_letter_code
_entity_poly.pdbx_strand_id
1 'polypeptide(L)'
;MTLPAALSHDAPAVPQGRHARDAARCAASRRPRKGQFFLLASILLAAAFLLGASFLPGSFRSPATDLPFLSENLKNELPAAYNLGLNQSSDVAALLNFSRFLNATLTDHGVNFTLLWVAARNASADANVTVGSLLGGNATVNLTIGSTTRSLQVAANGTNETLFTAPGAVFNLTIVAGDRSTTVEFLRNKASLYLFFRLQRGADRLQDELAV
;
A
#
# COMPACT_ATOMS: atom_id res chain seq x y z
N MET A 1 45.06 53.52 54.32
CA MET A 1 43.99 53.44 55.34
C MET A 1 42.73 53.10 54.59
N THR A 2 42.35 51.83 54.48
CA THR A 2 41.57 50.98 55.40
C THR A 2 40.25 50.64 54.69
N LEU A 3 40.11 49.35 54.36
CA LEU A 3 38.86 48.67 54.04
C LEU A 3 37.78 48.96 55.11
N PRO A 4 36.51 48.69 54.77
CA PRO A 4 35.94 47.48 55.36
C PRO A 4 35.18 46.58 54.38
N ALA A 5 34.94 45.40 54.90
CA ALA A 5 34.61 44.14 54.25
C ALA A 5 33.11 43.87 54.12
N ALA A 6 32.87 42.73 53.47
CA ALA A 6 31.78 41.78 53.66
C ALA A 6 30.52 41.97 52.82
N LEU A 7 30.29 41.01 51.91
CA LEU A 7 29.21 40.04 52.08
C LEU A 7 29.34 38.88 51.10
N SER A 8 29.44 37.69 51.69
CA SER A 8 29.19 36.38 51.10
C SER A 8 27.79 36.27 50.51
N HIS A 9 27.64 35.62 49.36
CA HIS A 9 26.59 34.61 49.17
C HIS A 9 26.83 33.76 47.91
N ASP A 10 27.06 32.49 48.19
CA ASP A 10 26.55 31.28 47.51
C ASP A 10 26.21 31.35 46.02
N ALA A 11 26.99 30.57 45.27
CA ALA A 11 26.62 30.09 43.94
C ALA A 11 25.30 29.30 44.00
N PRO A 12 24.33 29.58 43.11
CA PRO A 12 23.17 28.71 42.99
C PRO A 12 23.57 27.40 42.32
N ALA A 13 23.38 26.31 43.07
CA ALA A 13 23.46 24.94 42.61
C ALA A 13 22.62 24.73 41.34
N VAL A 14 23.26 24.23 40.29
CA VAL A 14 22.62 23.78 39.06
C VAL A 14 21.67 22.62 39.40
N PRO A 15 20.36 22.69 39.11
CA PRO A 15 19.47 21.57 39.33
C PRO A 15 19.69 20.52 38.22
N GLN A 16 20.49 19.49 38.52
CA GLN A 16 20.69 18.27 37.72
C GLN A 16 19.42 17.38 37.65
N GLY A 17 18.24 17.96 37.45
CA GLY A 17 16.95 17.26 37.56
C GLY A 17 16.13 17.15 36.27
N ARG A 18 16.51 17.84 35.18
CA ARG A 18 15.71 17.83 33.93
C ARG A 18 16.22 16.88 32.85
N HIS A 19 17.53 16.66 32.73
CA HIS A 19 18.07 15.78 31.69
C HIS A 19 17.81 14.28 31.92
N ALA A 20 17.56 13.84 33.17
CA ALA A 20 17.26 12.45 33.46
C ALA A 20 15.84 12.02 33.01
N ARG A 21 14.88 12.96 32.97
CA ARG A 21 13.51 12.67 32.50
C ARG A 21 13.41 12.55 30.98
N ASP A 22 14.28 13.24 30.24
CA ASP A 22 14.31 13.16 28.78
C ASP A 22 15.05 11.90 28.29
N ALA A 23 16.07 11.43 29.01
CA ALA A 23 16.72 10.15 28.72
C ALA A 23 15.79 8.94 28.95
N ALA A 24 14.91 9.00 29.96
CA ALA A 24 13.94 7.95 30.23
C ALA A 24 12.82 7.87 29.16
N ARG A 25 12.48 8.99 28.51
CA ARG A 25 11.53 8.99 27.38
C ARG A 25 12.15 8.48 26.07
N CYS A 26 13.45 8.64 25.87
CA CYS A 26 14.16 8.03 24.75
C CYS A 26 14.46 6.52 24.92
N ALA A 27 14.42 6.01 26.15
CA ALA A 27 14.69 4.60 26.44
C ALA A 27 13.47 3.67 26.26
N ALA A 28 12.25 4.20 26.15
CA ALA A 28 11.01 3.42 26.16
C ALA A 28 10.57 2.83 24.80
N SER A 29 11.32 3.03 23.71
CA SER A 29 10.95 2.49 22.38
C SER A 29 11.85 1.38 21.84
N ARG A 30 12.92 0.98 22.57
CA ARG A 30 13.73 -0.17 22.16
C ARG A 30 13.10 -1.48 22.65
N ARG A 31 11.92 -1.80 22.11
CA ARG A 31 11.43 -3.18 22.15
C ARG A 31 12.46 -4.07 21.44
N PRO A 32 12.85 -5.21 22.03
CA PRO A 32 13.85 -6.08 21.42
C PRO A 32 13.33 -6.55 20.07
N ARG A 33 14.15 -6.42 19.02
CA ARG A 33 13.89 -6.71 17.60
C ARG A 33 13.60 -8.19 17.30
N LYS A 34 12.86 -8.89 18.16
CA LYS A 34 12.60 -10.33 18.01
C LYS A 34 11.71 -10.62 16.80
N GLY A 35 10.79 -9.72 16.42
CA GLY A 35 9.95 -9.88 15.23
C GLY A 35 10.63 -9.61 13.88
N GLN A 36 11.71 -8.83 13.86
CA GLN A 36 12.42 -8.50 12.61
C GLN A 36 13.27 -9.68 12.10
N PHE A 37 13.80 -10.49 13.00
CA PHE A 37 14.49 -11.73 12.63
C PHE A 37 13.54 -12.78 12.07
N PHE A 38 12.29 -12.83 12.53
CA PHE A 38 11.28 -13.72 11.95
C PHE A 38 10.87 -13.30 10.54
N LEU A 39 10.70 -12.00 10.28
CA LEU A 39 10.39 -11.49 8.94
C LEU A 39 11.56 -11.71 7.96
N LEU A 40 12.80 -11.47 8.40
CA LEU A 40 13.98 -11.76 7.59
C LEU A 40 14.17 -13.26 7.36
N ALA A 41 13.92 -14.11 8.37
CA ALA A 41 13.99 -15.55 8.23
C ALA A 41 12.89 -16.11 7.31
N SER A 42 11.67 -15.57 7.34
CA SER A 42 10.59 -15.98 6.42
C SER A 42 10.84 -15.49 5.00
N ILE A 43 11.39 -14.28 4.81
CA ILE A 43 11.82 -13.79 3.50
C ILE A 43 13.00 -14.62 2.96
N LEU A 44 13.98 -14.97 3.80
CA LEU A 44 15.12 -15.79 3.39
C LEU A 44 14.72 -17.24 3.11
N LEU A 45 13.79 -17.82 3.88
CA LEU A 45 13.25 -19.16 3.64
C LEU A 45 12.39 -19.17 2.35
N ALA A 46 11.56 -18.15 2.13
CA ALA A 46 10.81 -17.97 0.90
C ALA A 46 11.77 -17.79 -0.30
N ALA A 47 12.81 -16.97 -0.16
CA ALA A 47 13.83 -16.79 -1.20
C ALA A 47 14.62 -18.08 -1.47
N ALA A 48 14.98 -18.86 -0.45
CA ALA A 48 15.67 -20.14 -0.62
C ALA A 48 14.76 -21.20 -1.27
N PHE A 49 13.47 -21.20 -0.97
CA PHE A 49 12.49 -22.08 -1.62
C PHE A 49 12.28 -21.69 -3.09
N LEU A 50 12.20 -20.39 -3.39
CA LEU A 50 12.06 -19.87 -4.75
C LEU A 50 13.33 -20.09 -5.61
N LEU A 51 14.51 -19.89 -5.02
CA LEU A 51 15.78 -20.16 -5.68
C LEU A 51 16.02 -21.66 -5.88
N GLY A 52 15.62 -22.51 -4.92
CA GLY A 52 15.69 -23.97 -5.06
C GLY A 52 14.69 -24.53 -6.08
N ALA A 53 13.50 -23.93 -6.18
CA ALA A 53 12.48 -24.29 -7.18
C ALA A 53 12.89 -23.95 -8.62
N SER A 54 13.79 -22.98 -8.80
CA SER A 54 14.27 -22.52 -10.11
C SER A 54 15.19 -23.53 -10.83
N PHE A 55 15.69 -24.57 -10.15
CA PHE A 55 16.63 -25.56 -10.70
C PHE A 55 16.02 -26.92 -11.05
N LEU A 56 14.70 -27.08 -10.92
CA LEU A 56 14.01 -28.32 -11.32
C LEU A 56 13.31 -28.10 -12.68
N PRO A 57 13.80 -28.72 -13.76
CA PRO A 57 13.06 -28.75 -15.02
C PRO A 57 11.90 -29.73 -14.84
N GLY A 58 10.76 -29.21 -14.43
CA GLY A 58 9.58 -30.02 -14.15
C GLY A 58 8.36 -29.14 -14.18
N SER A 59 7.51 -29.37 -15.17
CA SER A 59 6.16 -28.83 -15.29
C SER A 59 5.48 -28.67 -13.93
N PHE A 60 5.41 -27.43 -13.43
CA PHE A 60 4.58 -27.07 -12.29
C PHE A 60 3.10 -27.21 -12.69
N ARG A 61 2.58 -28.43 -12.67
CA ARG A 61 1.15 -28.63 -12.40
C ARG A 61 0.94 -28.36 -10.92
N SER A 62 0.94 -27.08 -10.54
CA SER A 62 0.43 -26.67 -9.24
C SER A 62 -1.04 -27.10 -9.16
N PRO A 63 -1.50 -27.71 -8.05
CA PRO A 63 -2.86 -28.23 -7.96
C PRO A 63 -3.89 -27.11 -8.22
N ALA A 64 -4.94 -27.41 -8.99
CA ALA A 64 -6.00 -26.47 -9.37
C ALA A 64 -6.71 -25.80 -8.17
N THR A 65 -6.50 -26.31 -6.96
CA THR A 65 -7.08 -25.82 -5.71
C THR A 65 -6.33 -24.64 -5.09
N ASP A 66 -5.21 -24.18 -5.64
CA ASP A 66 -4.40 -23.08 -5.07
C ASP A 66 -4.94 -21.68 -5.41
N LEU A 67 -5.66 -21.50 -6.52
CA LEU A 67 -6.19 -20.20 -6.95
C LEU A 67 -7.12 -19.53 -5.90
N PRO A 68 -8.04 -20.25 -5.23
CA PRO A 68 -8.80 -19.69 -4.11
C PRO A 68 -7.91 -19.19 -2.97
N PHE A 69 -6.88 -19.96 -2.57
CA PHE A 69 -5.96 -19.54 -1.51
C PHE A 69 -5.15 -18.30 -1.91
N LEU A 70 -4.70 -18.24 -3.16
CA LEU A 70 -4.01 -17.06 -3.70
C LEU A 70 -4.93 -15.84 -3.69
N SER A 71 -6.20 -15.99 -4.09
CA SER A 71 -7.17 -14.89 -4.04
C SER A 71 -7.40 -14.37 -2.62
N GLU A 72 -7.63 -15.27 -1.65
CA GLU A 72 -7.82 -14.87 -0.26
C GLU A 72 -6.59 -14.14 0.31
N ASN A 73 -5.37 -14.58 -0.04
CA ASN A 73 -4.16 -13.85 0.31
C ASN A 73 -4.10 -12.47 -0.36
N LEU A 74 -4.45 -12.35 -1.64
CA LEU A 74 -4.47 -11.07 -2.34
C LEU A 74 -5.48 -10.08 -1.73
N LYS A 75 -6.66 -10.56 -1.30
CA LYS A 75 -7.66 -9.74 -0.60
C LYS A 75 -7.13 -9.14 0.70
N ASN A 76 -6.23 -9.85 1.38
CA ASN A 76 -5.64 -9.38 2.63
C ASN A 76 -4.41 -8.47 2.40
N GLU A 77 -3.53 -8.83 1.46
CA GLU A 77 -2.23 -8.17 1.27
C GLU A 77 -2.31 -6.88 0.45
N LEU A 78 -3.19 -6.79 -0.56
CA LEU A 78 -3.32 -5.58 -1.39
C LEU A 78 -3.76 -4.35 -0.58
N PRO A 79 -4.80 -4.42 0.28
CA PRO A 79 -5.15 -3.33 1.17
C PRO A 79 -4.05 -3.03 2.20
N ALA A 80 -3.35 -4.06 2.69
CA ALA A 80 -2.24 -3.89 3.63
C ALA A 80 -1.09 -3.10 2.98
N ALA A 81 -0.71 -3.42 1.73
CA ALA A 81 0.30 -2.70 0.98
C ALA A 81 -0.06 -1.23 0.77
N TYR A 82 -1.32 -0.94 0.47
CA TYR A 82 -1.83 0.43 0.36
C TYR A 82 -1.73 1.18 1.70
N ASN A 83 -2.21 0.56 2.78
CA ASN A 83 -2.20 1.16 4.12
C ASN A 83 -0.79 1.39 4.68
N LEU A 84 0.17 0.51 4.36
CA LEU A 84 1.58 0.70 4.75
C LEU A 84 2.16 1.98 4.16
N GLY A 85 1.85 2.28 2.90
CA GLY A 85 2.32 3.49 2.25
C GLY A 85 1.60 4.76 2.69
N LEU A 86 0.36 4.68 3.19
CA LEU A 86 -0.33 5.84 3.82
C LEU A 86 0.42 6.33 5.06
N ASN A 87 0.93 5.39 5.86
CA ASN A 87 1.74 5.71 7.04
C ASN A 87 3.12 6.31 6.68
N GLN A 88 3.56 6.18 5.43
CA GLN A 88 4.87 6.63 4.93
C GLN A 88 4.76 7.61 3.74
N SER A 89 3.59 8.22 3.52
CA SER A 89 3.36 9.24 2.47
C SER A 89 3.62 8.76 1.02
N SER A 90 3.66 7.45 0.76
CA SER A 90 4.10 6.84 -0.50
C SER A 90 3.22 5.65 -0.95
N ASP A 91 1.94 5.68 -0.59
CA ASP A 91 0.91 4.66 -0.87
C ASP A 91 0.84 4.21 -2.33
N VAL A 92 0.72 5.13 -3.29
CA VAL A 92 0.60 4.76 -4.70
C VAL A 92 1.85 4.06 -5.24
N ALA A 93 3.03 4.53 -4.85
CA ALA A 93 4.28 3.91 -5.27
C ALA A 93 4.45 2.52 -4.64
N ALA A 94 4.11 2.37 -3.35
CA ALA A 94 4.12 1.09 -2.66
C ALA A 94 3.14 0.09 -3.29
N LEU A 95 1.89 0.52 -3.54
CA LEU A 95 0.87 -0.29 -4.18
C LEU A 95 1.27 -0.71 -5.60
N LEU A 96 1.83 0.20 -6.40
CA LEU A 96 2.32 -0.10 -7.75
C LEU A 96 3.48 -1.10 -7.73
N ASN A 97 4.45 -0.92 -6.85
CA ASN A 97 5.59 -1.83 -6.73
C ASN A 97 5.15 -3.22 -6.26
N PHE A 98 4.23 -3.29 -5.29
CA PHE A 98 3.66 -4.55 -4.84
C PHE A 98 2.86 -5.24 -5.95
N SER A 99 2.06 -4.48 -6.71
CA SER A 99 1.33 -4.99 -7.88
C SER A 99 2.29 -5.63 -8.90
N ARG A 100 3.40 -4.94 -9.22
CA ARG A 100 4.42 -5.46 -10.15
C ARG A 100 5.12 -6.71 -9.62
N PHE A 101 5.43 -6.73 -8.33
CA PHE A 101 6.00 -7.91 -7.66
C PHE A 101 5.07 -9.12 -7.75
N LEU A 102 3.76 -8.93 -7.48
CA LEU A 102 2.76 -9.99 -7.61
C LEU A 102 2.66 -10.51 -9.04
N ASN A 103 2.66 -9.60 -10.02
CA ASN A 103 2.58 -9.99 -11.43
C ASN A 103 3.77 -10.86 -11.86
N ALA A 104 5.00 -10.46 -11.50
CA ALA A 104 6.20 -11.24 -11.79
C ALA A 104 6.12 -12.63 -11.13
N THR A 105 5.86 -12.65 -9.82
CA THR A 105 5.78 -13.91 -9.03
C THR A 105 4.72 -14.86 -9.57
N LEU A 106 3.51 -14.37 -9.87
CA LEU A 106 2.41 -15.20 -10.36
C LEU A 106 2.68 -15.71 -11.78
N THR A 107 3.29 -14.87 -12.63
CA THR A 107 3.68 -15.26 -13.99
C THR A 107 4.73 -16.39 -13.96
N ASP A 108 5.72 -16.31 -13.06
CA ASP A 108 6.73 -17.36 -12.88
C ASP A 108 6.10 -18.69 -12.45
N HIS A 109 4.94 -18.65 -11.78
CA HIS A 109 4.14 -19.82 -11.41
C HIS A 109 3.04 -20.17 -12.43
N GLY A 110 3.09 -19.63 -13.65
CA GLY A 110 2.15 -19.93 -14.73
C GLY A 110 0.72 -19.44 -14.47
N VAL A 111 0.54 -18.46 -13.58
CA VAL A 111 -0.75 -17.81 -13.31
C VAL A 111 -0.78 -16.47 -14.01
N ASN A 112 -1.72 -16.29 -14.92
CA ASN A 112 -2.00 -14.99 -15.52
C ASN A 112 -2.75 -14.12 -14.51
N PHE A 113 -2.10 -13.05 -14.06
CA PHE A 113 -2.64 -12.09 -13.11
C PHE A 113 -3.00 -10.80 -13.82
N THR A 114 -4.23 -10.35 -13.60
CA THR A 114 -4.69 -9.04 -14.05
C THR A 114 -5.22 -8.26 -12.85
N LEU A 115 -4.87 -6.98 -12.78
CA LEU A 115 -5.23 -6.11 -11.67
C LEU A 115 -5.62 -4.72 -12.20
N LEU A 116 -6.70 -4.19 -11.67
CA LEU A 116 -7.08 -2.79 -11.73
C LEU A 116 -7.28 -2.32 -10.30
N TRP A 117 -6.65 -1.20 -9.94
CA TRP A 117 -6.90 -0.58 -8.66
C TRP A 117 -7.17 0.91 -8.83
N VAL A 118 -8.06 1.43 -8.01
CA VAL A 118 -8.45 2.84 -8.00
C VAL A 118 -8.39 3.33 -6.57
N ALA A 119 -7.51 4.29 -6.32
CA ALA A 119 -7.33 4.90 -5.00
C ALA A 119 -7.81 6.35 -5.04
N ALA A 120 -8.54 6.78 -4.01
CA ALA A 120 -8.92 8.18 -3.82
C ALA A 120 -8.28 8.75 -2.57
N ARG A 121 -7.76 9.98 -2.69
CA ARG A 121 -7.10 10.72 -1.62
C ARG A 121 -7.64 12.14 -1.54
N ASN A 122 -7.66 12.68 -0.33
CA ASN A 122 -7.98 14.08 -0.10
C ASN A 122 -6.87 14.98 -0.68
N ALA A 123 -7.27 15.93 -1.51
CA ALA A 123 -6.43 17.01 -2.00
C ALA A 123 -7.11 18.36 -1.69
N SER A 124 -6.96 18.84 -0.45
CA SER A 124 -7.46 20.16 -0.04
C SER A 124 -8.96 20.40 -0.33
N ALA A 125 -9.81 19.44 0.08
CA ALA A 125 -11.27 19.39 -0.18
C ALA A 125 -11.68 18.87 -1.58
N ASP A 126 -10.72 18.60 -2.44
CA ASP A 126 -10.92 17.83 -3.67
C ASP A 126 -10.61 16.35 -3.44
N ALA A 127 -11.03 15.50 -4.39
CA ALA A 127 -10.62 14.10 -4.43
C ALA A 127 -9.63 13.89 -5.59
N ASN A 128 -8.37 13.60 -5.26
CA ASN A 128 -7.42 13.11 -6.24
C ASN A 128 -7.61 11.58 -6.38
N VAL A 129 -8.02 11.15 -7.57
CA VAL A 129 -8.27 9.74 -7.87
C VAL A 129 -7.16 9.23 -8.76
N THR A 130 -6.38 8.27 -8.25
CA THR A 130 -5.30 7.61 -8.95
C THR A 130 -5.76 6.22 -9.38
N VAL A 131 -5.47 5.84 -10.63
CA VAL A 131 -5.74 4.53 -11.19
C VAL A 131 -4.41 3.85 -11.50
N GLY A 132 -4.27 2.59 -11.14
CA GLY A 132 -3.17 1.73 -11.59
C GLY A 132 -3.69 0.48 -12.28
N SER A 133 -2.95 0.03 -13.29
CA SER A 133 -3.38 -1.06 -14.15
C SER A 133 -2.25 -2.03 -14.49
N LEU A 134 -2.54 -3.32 -14.32
CA LEU A 134 -1.80 -4.47 -14.82
C LEU A 134 -2.70 -5.30 -15.74
N LEU A 135 -3.31 -4.67 -16.75
CA LEU A 135 -4.21 -5.36 -17.70
C LEU A 135 -3.48 -5.93 -18.93
N GLY A 136 -2.15 -5.94 -18.93
CA GLY A 136 -1.34 -6.45 -20.05
C GLY A 136 -1.18 -5.50 -21.24
N GLY A 137 -1.73 -4.27 -21.13
CA GLY A 137 -1.66 -3.25 -22.18
C GLY A 137 -2.11 -1.88 -21.66
N ASN A 138 -2.09 -0.88 -22.54
CA ASN A 138 -2.67 0.43 -22.24
C ASN A 138 -4.18 0.29 -22.06
N ALA A 139 -4.74 0.93 -21.04
CA ALA A 139 -6.15 0.85 -20.71
C ALA A 139 -6.76 2.25 -20.59
N THR A 140 -7.96 2.41 -21.14
CA THR A 140 -8.79 3.59 -20.91
C THR A 140 -9.72 3.30 -19.74
N VAL A 141 -9.68 4.16 -18.72
CA VAL A 141 -10.55 4.08 -17.54
C VAL A 141 -11.36 5.37 -17.43
N ASN A 142 -12.68 5.24 -17.44
CA ASN A 142 -13.59 6.35 -17.23
C ASN A 142 -14.05 6.35 -15.77
N LEU A 143 -13.85 7.49 -15.11
CA LEU A 143 -14.22 7.73 -13.73
C LEU A 143 -15.33 8.78 -13.69
N THR A 144 -16.43 8.50 -13.00
CA THR A 144 -17.55 9.43 -12.90
C THR A 144 -17.94 9.68 -11.45
N ILE A 145 -18.06 10.95 -11.07
CA ILE A 145 -18.63 11.40 -9.80
C ILE A 145 -19.75 12.40 -10.12
N GLY A 146 -20.99 12.07 -9.75
CA GLY A 146 -22.15 12.87 -10.13
C GLY A 146 -22.30 12.94 -11.65
N SER A 147 -22.32 14.16 -12.21
CA SER A 147 -22.38 14.41 -13.66
C SER A 147 -21.01 14.59 -14.32
N THR A 148 -19.92 14.55 -13.55
CA THR A 148 -18.56 14.80 -14.06
C THR A 148 -17.88 13.49 -14.39
N THR A 149 -17.53 13.29 -15.66
CA THR A 149 -16.73 12.15 -16.12
C THR A 149 -15.32 12.59 -16.50
N ARG A 150 -14.32 11.84 -16.05
CA ARG A 150 -12.91 11.98 -16.41
C ARG A 150 -12.45 10.69 -17.09
N SER A 151 -11.85 10.81 -18.27
CA SER A 151 -11.26 9.68 -18.99
C SER A 151 -9.75 9.69 -18.83
N LEU A 152 -9.18 8.57 -18.38
CA LEU A 152 -7.76 8.41 -18.12
C LEU A 152 -7.19 7.32 -19.03
N GLN A 153 -6.10 7.64 -19.72
CA GLN A 153 -5.25 6.63 -20.35
C GLN A 153 -4.21 6.18 -19.33
N VAL A 154 -4.23 4.90 -18.97
CA VAL A 154 -3.28 4.27 -18.06
C VAL A 154 -2.37 3.39 -18.88
N ALA A 155 -1.06 3.68 -18.87
CA ALA A 155 -0.07 2.86 -19.56
C ALA A 155 -0.03 1.45 -18.98
N ALA A 156 0.41 0.47 -19.79
CA ALA A 156 0.67 -0.88 -19.31
C ALA A 156 1.61 -0.86 -18.09
N ASN A 157 1.19 -1.49 -16.99
CA ASN A 157 1.93 -1.52 -15.73
C ASN A 157 2.27 -0.14 -15.14
N GLY A 158 1.41 0.84 -15.43
CA GLY A 158 1.54 2.23 -15.00
C GLY A 158 0.38 2.71 -14.12
N THR A 159 0.44 3.99 -13.83
CA THR A 159 -0.58 4.73 -13.08
C THR A 159 -0.89 6.04 -13.76
N ASN A 160 -2.10 6.54 -13.59
CA ASN A 160 -2.48 7.90 -13.97
C ASN A 160 -3.49 8.45 -12.96
N GLU A 161 -3.64 9.76 -12.87
CA GLU A 161 -4.51 10.39 -11.87
C GLU A 161 -5.32 11.56 -12.44
N THR A 162 -6.45 11.84 -11.78
CA THR A 162 -7.31 12.97 -12.09
C THR A 162 -7.88 13.56 -10.81
N LEU A 163 -8.12 14.87 -10.84
CA LEU A 163 -8.76 15.59 -9.76
C LEU A 163 -10.28 15.73 -10.01
N PHE A 164 -11.07 15.49 -8.97
CA PHE A 164 -12.47 15.87 -8.89
C PHE A 164 -12.62 16.99 -7.87
N THR A 165 -13.14 18.14 -8.31
CA THR A 165 -13.24 19.33 -7.48
C THR A 165 -14.44 19.27 -6.56
N ALA A 166 -14.21 19.45 -5.27
CA ALA A 166 -15.22 19.54 -4.21
C ALA A 166 -16.35 18.49 -4.27
N PRO A 167 -16.06 17.17 -4.42
CA PRO A 167 -17.10 16.16 -4.29
C PRO A 167 -17.72 16.18 -2.89
N GLY A 168 -18.89 15.56 -2.71
CA GLY A 168 -19.49 15.37 -1.39
C GLY A 168 -18.53 14.68 -0.41
N ALA A 169 -18.76 14.85 0.90
CA ALA A 169 -17.94 14.21 1.93
C ALA A 169 -17.93 12.67 1.80
N VAL A 170 -19.06 12.12 1.33
CA VAL A 170 -19.23 10.77 0.81
C VAL A 170 -19.62 10.92 -0.65
N PHE A 171 -19.02 10.16 -1.55
CA PHE A 171 -19.35 10.21 -2.97
C PHE A 171 -19.31 8.82 -3.62
N ASN A 172 -20.19 8.62 -4.59
CA ASN A 172 -20.17 7.42 -5.42
C ASN A 172 -19.25 7.65 -6.63
N LEU A 173 -18.23 6.80 -6.74
CA LEU A 173 -17.33 6.76 -7.88
C LEU A 173 -17.75 5.61 -8.78
N THR A 174 -18.21 5.93 -9.99
CA THR A 174 -18.43 4.93 -11.03
C THR A 174 -17.14 4.75 -11.82
N ILE A 175 -16.67 3.50 -11.92
CA ILE A 175 -15.44 3.10 -12.58
C ILE A 175 -15.82 2.23 -13.78
N VAL A 176 -15.42 2.64 -14.97
CA VAL A 176 -15.63 1.88 -16.21
C VAL A 176 -14.29 1.60 -16.88
N ALA A 177 -13.96 0.33 -17.07
CA ALA A 177 -12.73 -0.13 -17.71
C ALA A 177 -13.02 -1.34 -18.60
N GLY A 178 -12.95 -1.14 -19.93
CA GLY A 178 -13.34 -2.18 -20.89
C GLY A 178 -14.81 -2.56 -20.77
N ASP A 179 -15.07 -3.85 -20.53
CA ASP A 179 -16.40 -4.42 -20.30
C ASP A 179 -16.86 -4.35 -18.84
N ARG A 180 -16.03 -3.81 -17.94
CA ARG A 180 -16.34 -3.66 -16.51
C ARG A 180 -16.93 -2.29 -16.22
N SER A 181 -18.00 -2.28 -15.43
CA SER A 181 -18.58 -1.08 -14.83
C SER A 181 -18.98 -1.40 -13.40
N THR A 182 -18.47 -0.62 -12.45
CA THR A 182 -18.82 -0.73 -11.02
C THR A 182 -19.05 0.66 -10.42
N THR A 183 -19.80 0.74 -9.32
CA THR A 183 -19.94 1.97 -8.55
C THR A 183 -19.64 1.68 -7.09
N VAL A 184 -18.73 2.47 -6.52
CA VAL A 184 -18.22 2.27 -5.17
C VAL A 184 -18.36 3.57 -4.38
N GLU A 185 -18.78 3.46 -3.13
CA GLU A 185 -18.87 4.60 -2.22
C GLU A 185 -17.49 4.87 -1.60
N PHE A 186 -16.97 6.08 -1.78
CA PHE A 186 -15.71 6.55 -1.22
C PHE A 186 -15.93 7.71 -0.25
N LEU A 187 -15.01 7.84 0.71
CA LEU A 187 -15.01 8.91 1.69
C LEU A 187 -13.94 9.93 1.31
N ARG A 188 -14.34 11.16 0.94
CA ARG A 188 -13.41 12.20 0.47
C ARG A 188 -12.26 12.50 1.41
N ASN A 189 -12.54 12.49 2.71
CA ASN A 189 -11.56 12.86 3.72
C ASN A 189 -10.78 11.65 4.27
N LYS A 190 -10.89 10.48 3.64
CA LYS A 190 -10.12 9.29 3.97
C LYS A 190 -9.47 8.73 2.70
N ALA A 191 -8.43 7.94 2.90
CA ALA A 191 -7.93 7.10 1.85
C ALA A 191 -8.96 6.00 1.57
N SER A 192 -9.30 5.81 0.30
CA SER A 192 -10.21 4.75 -0.15
C SER A 192 -9.58 4.02 -1.32
N LEU A 193 -9.78 2.70 -1.38
CA LEU A 193 -9.20 1.82 -2.37
C LEU A 193 -10.27 0.88 -2.92
N TYR A 194 -10.38 0.84 -4.24
CA TYR A 194 -11.06 -0.21 -4.97
C TYR A 194 -10.04 -1.09 -5.69
N LEU A 195 -10.28 -2.40 -5.68
CA LEU A 195 -9.47 -3.43 -6.31
C LEU A 195 -10.40 -4.31 -7.14
N PHE A 196 -9.99 -4.57 -8.39
CA PHE A 196 -10.48 -5.69 -9.19
C PHE A 196 -9.27 -6.51 -9.60
N PHE A 197 -9.32 -7.82 -9.39
CA PHE A 197 -8.29 -8.70 -9.91
C PHE A 197 -8.87 -9.99 -10.46
N ARG A 198 -8.11 -10.60 -11.36
CA ARG A 198 -8.42 -11.92 -11.92
C ARG A 198 -7.16 -12.75 -12.03
N LEU A 199 -7.28 -13.98 -11.57
CA LEU A 199 -6.30 -15.04 -11.66
C LEU A 199 -6.78 -16.06 -12.69
N GLN A 200 -5.90 -16.44 -13.61
CA GLN A 200 -6.22 -17.44 -14.62
C GLN A 200 -5.06 -18.42 -14.79
N ARG A 201 -5.36 -19.72 -14.77
CA ARG A 201 -4.41 -20.78 -15.09
C ARG A 201 -5.09 -21.82 -15.98
N GLY A 202 -4.68 -21.90 -17.24
CA GLY A 202 -5.36 -22.75 -18.22
C GLY A 202 -6.83 -22.36 -18.39
N ALA A 203 -7.73 -23.31 -18.13
CA ALA A 203 -9.18 -23.09 -18.15
C ALA A 203 -9.74 -22.54 -16.83
N ASP A 204 -8.99 -22.68 -15.73
CA ASP A 204 -9.43 -22.21 -14.42
C ASP A 204 -9.28 -20.69 -14.34
N ARG A 205 -10.35 -20.02 -13.94
CA ARG A 205 -10.41 -18.57 -13.81
C ARG A 205 -11.15 -18.19 -12.53
N LEU A 206 -10.53 -17.34 -11.75
CA LEU A 206 -11.10 -16.75 -10.55
C LEU A 206 -10.97 -15.23 -10.64
N GLN A 207 -12.01 -14.51 -10.21
CA GLN A 207 -12.04 -13.06 -10.23
C GLN A 207 -12.72 -12.55 -8.97
N ASP A 208 -12.24 -11.44 -8.45
CA ASP A 208 -12.71 -10.86 -7.21
C ASP A 208 -12.63 -9.33 -7.26
N GLU A 209 -13.45 -8.70 -6.43
CA GLU A 209 -13.50 -7.25 -6.23
C GLU A 209 -13.54 -6.93 -4.75
N LEU A 210 -12.88 -5.83 -4.38
CA LEU A 210 -12.80 -5.37 -3.00
C LEU A 210 -12.83 -3.84 -2.97
N ALA A 211 -13.54 -3.27 -2.00
CA ALA A 211 -13.53 -1.85 -1.69
C ALA A 211 -13.20 -1.68 -0.19
N VAL A 212 -12.24 -0.80 0.12
CA VAL A 212 -11.72 -0.54 1.47
C VAL A 212 -11.61 0.97 1.72
#